data_AF-A0AAW2U5E7-F1
#
_entry.id   AF-A0AAW2U5E7-F1
#
_cell.length_a   1.000
_cell.length_b   1.000
_cell.length_c   1.000
_cell.angle_alpha   90.00
_cell.angle_beta   90.00
_cell.angle_gamma   90.00
#
_symmetry.space_group_name_H-M   'P 1'
#
loop_
_entity.id
_entity.type
_entity.pdbx_description
1 polymer ?
#
loop_
_entity_poly.entity_id
_entity_poly.type
_entity_poly.pdbx_seq_one_letter_code
_entity_poly.pdbx_strand_id
1 'polypeptide(L)'
;MRSARTVSQHFHHVLTAVLRLGSLLLAKPVPISADSSCARWKWFEGCLGALDGTYIDAYVTEMRFIYVLAGWEGSAADARVLRDAISRPNGLKIPRDNYYLVDSGYSNGEGFLLPYRGVRYHLKEWDSGRNSPQNHEEFFNMKHASARNVIERTFGLLKARWAILRNEGFWRGGFWEYLGTVDSNPIWNTWRDEMAKSMYNEWRGIS
;
A
#
# COMPACT_ATOMS: atom_id res chain seq x y z
N MET A 1 24.88 0.45 -24.90
CA MET A 1 24.78 -0.01 -23.49
C MET A 1 25.11 1.15 -22.57
N ARG A 2 24.18 1.61 -21.72
CA ARG A 2 24.52 2.56 -20.64
C ARG A 2 25.11 1.76 -19.48
N SER A 3 26.25 2.19 -18.91
CA SER A 3 26.91 1.44 -17.84
C SER A 3 26.01 1.36 -16.59
N ALA A 4 25.98 0.20 -15.92
CA ALA A 4 25.23 0.01 -14.68
C ALA A 4 25.63 1.02 -13.59
N ARG A 5 26.88 1.50 -13.61
CA ARG A 5 27.40 2.53 -12.71
C ARG A 5 26.70 3.89 -12.90
N THR A 6 26.48 4.30 -14.15
CA THR A 6 25.81 5.58 -14.46
C THR A 6 24.33 5.54 -14.07
N VAL A 7 23.66 4.40 -14.30
CA VAL A 7 22.25 4.19 -13.88
C VAL A 7 22.12 4.22 -12.36
N SER A 8 23.03 3.56 -11.65
CA SER A 8 23.06 3.56 -10.18
C SER A 8 23.30 4.97 -9.60
N GLN A 9 24.24 5.74 -10.15
CA GLN A 9 24.51 7.11 -9.68
C GLN A 9 23.29 8.03 -9.82
N HIS A 10 22.62 7.99 -10.97
CA HIS A 10 21.44 8.82 -11.15
C HIS A 10 20.24 8.34 -10.32
N PHE A 11 20.09 7.02 -10.08
CA PHE A 11 19.09 6.49 -9.16
C PHE A 11 19.32 7.03 -7.74
N HIS A 12 20.56 7.00 -7.25
CA HIS A 12 20.92 7.55 -5.94
C HIS A 12 20.70 9.07 -5.87
N HIS A 13 20.93 9.83 -6.95
CA HIS A 13 20.61 11.25 -6.99
C HIS A 13 19.11 11.53 -6.91
N VAL A 14 18.27 10.73 -7.60
CA VAL A 14 16.81 10.87 -7.50
C VAL A 14 16.29 10.45 -6.13
N LEU A 15 16.82 9.36 -5.59
CA LEU A 15 16.52 8.90 -4.23
C LEU A 15 16.89 9.98 -3.20
N THR A 16 18.08 10.57 -3.34
CA THR A 16 18.53 11.69 -2.51
C THR A 16 17.63 12.91 -2.69
N ALA A 17 17.16 13.21 -3.91
CA ALA A 17 16.23 14.31 -4.16
C ALA A 17 14.86 14.05 -3.52
N VAL A 18 14.31 12.84 -3.61
CA VAL A 18 13.04 12.44 -2.96
C VAL A 18 13.18 12.54 -1.43
N LEU A 19 14.29 12.07 -0.87
CA LEU A 19 14.59 12.17 0.57
C LEU A 19 14.75 13.64 1.01
N ARG A 20 15.43 14.47 0.22
CA ARG A 20 15.61 15.91 0.48
C ARG A 20 14.32 16.71 0.36
N LEU A 21 13.44 16.31 -0.56
CA LEU A 21 12.08 16.84 -0.69
C LEU A 21 11.12 16.21 0.33
N GLY A 22 11.60 15.30 1.18
CA GLY A 22 10.82 14.65 2.22
C GLY A 22 10.09 15.65 3.09
N SER A 23 10.68 16.76 3.52
CA SER A 23 9.97 17.76 4.34
C SER A 23 8.77 18.43 3.64
N LEU A 24 8.73 18.44 2.30
CA LEU A 24 7.61 18.95 1.50
C LEU A 24 6.61 17.86 1.11
N LEU A 25 7.08 16.63 1.01
CA LEU A 25 6.30 15.47 0.57
C LEU A 25 5.73 14.65 1.73
N LEU A 26 6.34 14.73 2.92
CA LEU A 26 5.96 13.99 4.12
C LEU A 26 4.85 14.72 4.86
N ALA A 27 3.64 14.17 4.79
CA ALA A 27 2.53 14.53 5.64
C ALA A 27 2.62 13.76 6.96
N LYS A 28 2.15 14.39 8.04
CA LYS A 28 1.81 13.62 9.25
C LYS A 28 0.65 12.69 8.92
N PRO A 29 0.70 11.41 9.31
CA PRO A 29 -0.43 10.51 9.11
C PRO A 29 -1.59 11.01 9.96
N VAL A 30 -2.74 11.20 9.32
CA VAL A 30 -3.99 11.53 10.00
C VAL A 30 -4.94 10.34 9.78
N PRO A 31 -5.43 9.71 10.85
CA PRO A 31 -6.42 8.65 10.74
C PRO A 31 -7.65 9.14 9.99
N ILE A 32 -8.17 8.29 9.10
CA ILE A 32 -9.47 8.51 8.48
C ILE A 32 -10.55 8.48 9.57
N SER A 33 -11.38 9.51 9.62
CA SER A 33 -12.49 9.63 10.58
C SER A 33 -13.68 8.74 10.18
N ALA A 34 -14.46 8.30 11.16
CA ALA A 34 -15.69 7.52 10.98
C ALA A 34 -16.71 8.21 10.06
N ASP A 35 -16.75 9.54 10.10
CA ASP A 35 -17.66 10.40 9.33
C ASP A 35 -17.07 10.87 7.99
N SER A 36 -15.95 10.28 7.54
CA SER A 36 -15.29 10.64 6.29
C SER A 36 -16.26 10.58 5.11
N SER A 37 -16.48 11.70 4.44
CA SER A 37 -17.27 11.76 3.20
C SER A 37 -16.50 11.29 1.96
N CYS A 38 -15.20 11.04 2.09
CA CYS A 38 -14.38 10.59 0.98
C CYS A 38 -14.80 9.18 0.54
N ALA A 39 -15.44 9.05 -0.62
CA ALA A 39 -15.94 7.77 -1.14
C ALA A 39 -14.89 6.64 -1.20
N ARG A 40 -13.60 7.00 -1.30
CA ARG A 40 -12.46 6.09 -1.27
C ARG A 40 -12.17 5.57 0.14
N TRP A 41 -12.11 6.46 1.13
CA TRP A 41 -11.59 6.18 2.46
C TRP A 41 -12.68 5.93 3.51
N LYS A 42 -13.93 6.34 3.25
CA LYS A 42 -15.05 6.25 4.22
C LYS A 42 -15.28 4.86 4.81
N TRP A 43 -14.82 3.82 4.13
CA TRP A 43 -14.95 2.42 4.55
C TRP A 43 -13.86 1.97 5.53
N PHE A 44 -12.84 2.79 5.75
CA PHE A 44 -11.61 2.43 6.47
C PHE A 44 -11.33 3.43 7.59
N GLU A 45 -12.25 3.53 8.56
CA GLU A 45 -12.04 4.31 9.78
C GLU A 45 -10.74 3.89 10.49
N GLY A 46 -9.95 4.85 10.97
CA GLY A 46 -8.69 4.59 11.64
C GLY A 46 -7.53 4.25 10.70
N CYS A 47 -7.77 4.14 9.39
CA CYS A 47 -6.72 3.93 8.40
C CYS A 47 -5.81 5.16 8.28
N LEU A 48 -4.50 4.94 8.15
CA LEU A 48 -3.48 5.98 8.00
C LEU A 48 -3.05 6.18 6.55
N GLY A 49 -3.50 5.32 5.63
CA GLY A 49 -3.14 5.35 4.22
C GLY A 49 -2.83 3.97 3.64
N ALA A 50 -2.17 3.97 2.48
CA ALA A 50 -1.75 2.77 1.78
C ALA A 50 -0.22 2.62 1.74
N LEU A 51 0.24 1.37 1.68
CA LEU A 51 1.63 0.94 1.83
C LEU A 51 2.13 0.17 0.61
N ASP A 52 3.23 0.54 -0.03
CA ASP A 52 3.73 -0.21 -1.19
C ASP A 52 5.22 -0.56 -1.10
N GLY A 53 5.53 -1.80 -1.49
CA GLY A 53 6.87 -2.37 -1.55
C GLY A 53 7.52 -1.98 -2.87
N THR A 54 8.02 -0.76 -2.94
CA THR A 54 8.91 -0.36 -4.05
C THR A 54 10.35 -0.31 -3.53
N TYR A 55 11.35 -0.05 -4.38
CA TYR A 55 12.74 0.25 -3.96
C TYR A 55 12.84 1.35 -2.89
N ILE A 56 11.72 2.04 -2.67
CA ILE A 56 11.41 2.93 -1.58
C ILE A 56 10.12 2.41 -0.91
N ASP A 57 10.17 1.98 0.36
CA ASP A 57 8.89 1.79 1.09
C ASP A 57 8.25 3.16 1.25
N ALA A 58 7.08 3.34 0.65
CA ALA A 58 6.39 4.61 0.66
C ALA A 58 4.97 4.45 1.16
N TYR A 59 4.51 5.47 1.87
CA TYR A 59 3.22 5.50 2.55
C TYR A 59 2.49 6.72 2.02
N VAL A 60 1.26 6.59 1.51
CA VAL A 60 0.60 7.74 0.88
C VAL A 60 -0.77 8.05 1.48
N THR A 61 -0.97 9.33 1.84
CA THR A 61 -2.29 9.95 2.07
C THR A 61 -2.49 11.05 1.05
N GLU A 62 -3.56 10.97 0.25
CA GLU A 62 -3.94 12.03 -0.70
C GLU A 62 -2.78 12.53 -1.61
N MET A 63 -1.94 11.60 -2.07
CA MET A 63 -0.74 11.86 -2.89
C MET A 63 0.45 12.53 -2.17
N ARG A 64 0.45 12.56 -0.84
CA ARG A 64 1.60 12.94 0.00
C ARG A 64 2.20 11.70 0.64
N PHE A 65 3.52 11.62 0.68
CA PHE A 65 4.21 10.54 1.38
C PHE A 65 4.08 10.72 2.90
N ILE A 66 4.24 9.67 3.70
CA ILE A 66 4.25 9.74 5.18
C ILE A 66 5.56 9.20 5.73
N TYR A 67 6.14 8.24 5.03
CA TYR A 67 7.44 7.67 5.31
C TYR A 67 8.04 7.16 4.00
N VAL A 68 9.37 7.17 3.91
CA VAL A 68 10.17 6.81 2.74
C VAL A 68 11.39 6.04 3.27
N LEU A 69 11.45 4.73 3.05
CA LEU A 69 12.65 3.94 3.37
C LEU A 69 13.41 3.58 2.11
N ALA A 70 14.67 3.99 2.07
CA ALA A 70 15.54 3.87 0.93
C ALA A 70 16.77 3.00 1.26
N GLY A 71 17.39 2.41 0.23
CA GLY A 71 18.69 1.72 0.36
C GLY A 71 18.62 0.20 0.44
N TRP A 72 17.46 -0.38 0.14
CA TRP A 72 17.30 -1.83 -0.02
C TRP A 72 17.59 -2.27 -1.45
N GLU A 73 18.19 -3.46 -1.59
CA GLU A 73 18.39 -4.10 -2.89
C GLU A 73 17.05 -4.40 -3.55
N GLY A 74 17.03 -4.36 -4.89
CA GLY A 74 15.78 -4.50 -5.61
C GLY A 74 15.12 -5.88 -5.60
N SER A 75 15.85 -6.89 -5.13
CA SER A 75 15.38 -8.25 -4.90
C SER A 75 14.98 -8.51 -3.46
N ALA A 76 15.04 -7.51 -2.58
CA ALA A 76 14.64 -7.67 -1.19
C ALA A 76 13.14 -7.94 -1.08
N ALA A 77 12.76 -8.93 -0.26
CA ALA A 77 11.35 -9.21 0.01
C ALA A 77 10.70 -8.07 0.81
N ASP A 78 9.53 -7.62 0.40
CA ASP A 78 8.77 -6.51 1.02
C ASP A 78 8.60 -6.67 2.53
N ALA A 79 8.35 -7.90 3.01
CA ALA A 79 8.22 -8.19 4.43
C ALA A 79 9.51 -7.88 5.23
N ARG A 80 10.68 -8.10 4.63
CA ARG A 80 11.98 -7.80 5.24
C ARG A 80 12.22 -6.29 5.31
N VAL A 81 11.89 -5.58 4.24
CA VAL A 81 11.99 -4.11 4.18
C VAL A 81 11.05 -3.47 5.21
N LEU A 82 9.82 -3.96 5.32
CA LEU A 82 8.85 -3.51 6.31
C LEU A 82 9.29 -3.77 7.75
N ARG A 83 9.85 -4.96 8.04
CA ARG A 83 10.36 -5.29 9.39
C ARG A 83 11.49 -4.33 9.79
N ASP A 84 12.39 -4.02 8.85
CA ASP A 84 13.43 -3.03 9.05
C ASP A 84 12.84 -1.62 9.25
N ALA A 85 11.87 -1.23 8.44
CA ALA A 85 11.15 0.05 8.57
C ALA A 85 10.58 0.25 9.97
N ILE A 86 9.96 -0.78 10.56
CA ILE A 86 9.34 -0.69 11.89
C ILE A 86 10.38 -0.68 13.02
N SER A 87 11.44 -1.49 12.89
CA SER A 87 12.44 -1.68 13.95
C SER A 87 13.39 -0.49 14.14
N ARG A 88 13.48 0.42 13.15
CA ARG A 88 14.32 1.61 13.23
C ARG A 88 13.87 2.58 14.34
N PRO A 89 14.81 3.26 15.05
CA PRO A 89 14.47 4.27 16.06
C PRO A 89 13.56 5.38 15.51
N ASN A 90 13.88 5.89 14.32
CA ASN A 90 13.06 6.85 13.56
C ASN A 90 12.25 6.15 12.44
N GLY A 91 11.93 4.87 12.65
CA GLY A 91 11.21 4.02 11.70
C GLY A 91 9.72 4.33 11.61
N LEU A 92 9.01 3.57 10.78
CA LEU A 92 7.55 3.63 10.73
C LEU A 92 6.98 3.37 12.13
N LYS A 93 6.18 4.31 12.63
CA LYS A 93 5.38 4.15 13.84
C LYS A 93 3.90 4.14 13.48
N ILE A 94 3.18 3.17 14.04
CA ILE A 94 1.75 3.01 13.90
C ILE A 94 1.16 3.35 15.27
N PRO A 95 0.36 4.42 15.41
CA PRO A 95 -0.36 4.68 16.65
C PRO A 95 -1.31 3.52 16.97
N ARG A 96 -1.66 3.37 18.26
CA ARG A 96 -2.65 2.37 18.68
C ARG A 96 -3.97 2.61 17.97
N ASP A 97 -4.67 1.53 17.67
CA ASP A 97 -5.99 1.54 17.03
C ASP A 97 -5.99 2.09 15.58
N ASN A 98 -4.80 2.20 14.97
CA ASN A 98 -4.63 2.62 13.59
C ASN A 98 -3.91 1.57 12.74
N TYR A 99 -4.06 1.67 11.41
CA TYR A 99 -3.50 0.69 10.48
C TYR A 99 -3.27 1.25 9.08
N TYR A 100 -2.50 0.52 8.27
CA TYR A 100 -2.29 0.78 6.85
C TYR A 100 -2.91 -0.32 5.99
N LEU A 101 -3.40 0.04 4.81
CA LEU A 101 -3.77 -0.93 3.77
C LEU A 101 -2.51 -1.42 3.06
N VAL A 102 -2.24 -2.72 3.10
CA VAL A 102 -1.03 -3.35 2.55
C VAL A 102 -1.35 -4.26 1.36
N ASP A 103 -0.36 -4.57 0.53
CA ASP A 103 -0.54 -5.51 -0.58
C ASP A 103 -0.68 -6.95 -0.05
N SER A 104 -1.22 -7.83 -0.88
CA SER A 104 -1.28 -9.28 -0.71
C SER A 104 0.09 -9.93 -0.43
N GLY A 105 1.20 -9.29 -0.82
CA GLY A 105 2.58 -9.70 -0.53
C GLY A 105 2.99 -9.55 0.94
N TYR A 106 2.25 -8.80 1.75
CA TYR A 106 2.49 -8.65 3.19
C TYR A 106 1.75 -9.71 4.02
N SER A 107 1.85 -9.63 5.35
CA SER A 107 1.13 -10.51 6.28
C SER A 107 0.12 -9.73 7.10
N ASN A 108 -1.04 -10.34 7.41
CA ASN A 108 -2.15 -9.63 8.07
C ASN A 108 -1.88 -9.63 9.56
N GLY A 109 -1.74 -8.46 10.15
CA GLY A 109 -1.21 -8.34 11.50
C GLY A 109 -1.42 -6.95 12.07
N GLU A 110 -0.97 -6.76 13.29
CA GLU A 110 -1.18 -5.49 13.99
C GLU A 110 -0.67 -4.30 13.20
N GLY A 111 -1.58 -3.38 12.85
CA GLY A 111 -1.29 -2.19 12.08
C GLY A 111 -1.27 -2.37 10.55
N PHE A 112 -1.52 -3.59 10.04
CA PHE A 112 -1.45 -3.89 8.60
C PHE A 112 -2.66 -4.74 8.16
N LEU A 113 -3.54 -4.12 7.35
CA LEU A 113 -4.75 -4.74 6.86
C LEU A 113 -4.59 -5.21 5.41
N LEU A 114 -4.74 -6.52 5.18
CA LEU A 114 -4.63 -7.14 3.85
C LEU A 114 -5.97 -7.35 3.14
N PRO A 115 -5.96 -7.38 1.79
CA PRO A 115 -7.06 -7.91 1.01
C PRO A 115 -7.23 -9.43 1.24
N TYR A 116 -8.42 -9.94 0.92
CA TYR A 116 -8.66 -11.37 0.84
C TYR A 116 -7.87 -11.98 -0.32
N ARG A 117 -7.11 -13.03 -0.04
CA ARG A 117 -6.34 -13.78 -1.04
C ARG A 117 -7.26 -14.75 -1.77
N GLY A 118 -7.00 -14.95 -3.07
CA GLY A 118 -7.84 -15.82 -3.91
C GLY A 118 -9.20 -15.22 -4.26
N VAL A 119 -9.46 -13.97 -3.86
CA VAL A 119 -10.66 -13.22 -4.19
C VAL A 119 -10.31 -12.12 -5.19
N ARG A 120 -11.23 -11.85 -6.11
CA ARG A 120 -11.13 -10.79 -7.12
C ARG A 120 -10.60 -9.47 -6.53
N TYR A 121 -9.65 -8.81 -7.20
CA TYR A 121 -8.91 -7.68 -6.62
C TYR A 121 -8.61 -6.52 -7.58
N HIS A 122 -8.53 -6.74 -8.89
CA HIS A 122 -8.15 -5.71 -9.84
C HIS A 122 -9.34 -4.82 -10.23
N LEU A 123 -9.15 -3.49 -10.15
CA LEU A 123 -10.22 -2.51 -10.41
C LEU A 123 -10.96 -2.71 -11.74
N LYS A 124 -10.26 -3.19 -12.77
CA LYS A 124 -10.81 -3.48 -14.10
C LYS A 124 -11.87 -4.59 -14.09
N GLU A 125 -11.85 -5.47 -13.10
CA GLU A 125 -12.76 -6.61 -13.02
C GLU A 125 -14.19 -6.20 -12.62
N TRP A 126 -14.38 -4.97 -12.12
CA TRP A 126 -15.68 -4.41 -11.72
C TRP A 126 -16.18 -3.28 -12.64
N ASP A 127 -15.44 -2.94 -13.70
CA ASP A 127 -15.71 -1.78 -14.57
C ASP A 127 -16.88 -2.03 -15.56
N SER A 128 -17.23 -3.30 -15.76
CA SER A 128 -18.41 -3.70 -16.54
C SER A 128 -19.59 -3.85 -15.58
N GLY A 129 -20.63 -3.02 -15.73
CA GLY A 129 -21.78 -2.93 -14.80
C GLY A 129 -22.58 -4.20 -14.50
N ARG A 130 -22.21 -5.36 -15.07
CA ARG A 130 -22.72 -6.69 -14.69
C ARG A 130 -21.89 -7.39 -13.60
N ASN A 131 -20.74 -6.82 -13.21
CA ASN A 131 -19.74 -7.47 -12.37
C ASN A 131 -19.65 -6.87 -10.97
N SER A 132 -20.79 -6.53 -10.37
CA SER A 132 -20.83 -6.04 -8.98
C SER A 132 -20.24 -7.09 -8.02
N PRO A 133 -19.70 -6.67 -6.86
CA PRO A 133 -19.29 -7.59 -5.81
C PRO A 133 -20.45 -8.50 -5.36
N GLN A 134 -20.19 -9.80 -5.26
CA GLN A 134 -21.19 -10.83 -4.95
C GLN A 134 -21.23 -11.17 -3.45
N ASN A 135 -20.17 -10.87 -2.72
CA ASN A 135 -20.04 -11.14 -1.29
C ASN A 135 -19.19 -10.07 -0.59
N HIS A 136 -19.08 -10.19 0.73
CA HIS A 136 -18.35 -9.22 1.55
C HIS A 136 -16.85 -9.18 1.24
N GLU A 137 -16.24 -10.30 0.88
CA GLU A 137 -14.82 -10.37 0.55
C GLU A 137 -14.51 -9.63 -0.76
N GLU A 138 -15.33 -9.82 -1.80
CA GLU A 138 -15.19 -9.10 -3.07
C GLU A 138 -15.41 -7.60 -2.91
N PHE A 139 -16.40 -7.22 -2.09
CA PHE A 139 -16.68 -5.80 -1.85
C PHE A 139 -15.55 -5.14 -1.08
N PHE A 140 -15.04 -5.82 -0.05
CA PHE A 140 -13.87 -5.39 0.69
C PHE A 140 -12.67 -5.22 -0.25
N ASN A 141 -12.34 -6.22 -1.05
CA ASN A 141 -11.22 -6.17 -2.00
C ASN A 141 -11.38 -5.03 -3.02
N MET A 142 -12.58 -4.81 -3.54
CA MET A 142 -12.86 -3.70 -4.45
C MET A 142 -12.58 -2.34 -3.81
N LYS A 143 -13.04 -2.12 -2.57
CA LYS A 143 -12.77 -0.87 -1.83
C LYS A 143 -11.30 -0.74 -1.45
N HIS A 144 -10.68 -1.84 -1.04
CA HIS A 144 -9.28 -1.90 -0.68
C HIS A 144 -8.38 -1.53 -1.87
N ALA A 145 -8.63 -2.13 -3.04
CA ALA A 145 -7.93 -1.81 -4.29
C ALA A 145 -8.17 -0.35 -4.71
N SER A 146 -9.40 0.16 -4.56
CA SER A 146 -9.73 1.57 -4.84
C SER A 146 -8.95 2.55 -3.97
N ALA A 147 -8.81 2.22 -2.67
CA ALA A 147 -8.03 3.00 -1.72
C ALA A 147 -6.53 2.94 -2.03
N ARG A 148 -5.99 1.74 -2.28
CA ARG A 148 -4.58 1.54 -2.66
C ARG A 148 -4.19 2.16 -3.99
N ASN A 149 -5.10 2.32 -4.94
CA ASN A 149 -4.78 2.97 -6.22
C ASN A 149 -4.20 4.40 -6.04
N VAL A 150 -4.37 5.05 -4.87
CA VAL A 150 -3.67 6.31 -4.57
C VAL A 150 -2.14 6.16 -4.63
N ILE A 151 -1.58 5.05 -4.15
CA ILE A 151 -0.13 4.85 -4.09
C ILE A 151 0.42 4.55 -5.49
N GLU A 152 -0.27 3.67 -6.25
CA GLU A 152 0.06 3.38 -7.65
C GLU A 152 0.02 4.65 -8.52
N ARG A 153 -1.01 5.48 -8.36
CA ARG A 153 -1.11 6.77 -9.06
C ARG A 153 -0.01 7.74 -8.66
N THR A 154 0.33 7.79 -7.37
CA THR A 154 1.39 8.67 -6.87
C THR A 154 2.73 8.26 -7.49
N PHE A 155 3.07 6.97 -7.46
CA PHE A 155 4.25 6.45 -8.13
C PHE A 155 4.19 6.61 -9.66
N GLY A 156 3.03 6.46 -10.28
CA GLY A 156 2.83 6.74 -11.70
C GLY A 156 3.17 8.20 -12.06
N LEU A 157 2.76 9.15 -11.23
CA LEU A 157 3.12 10.57 -11.37
C LEU A 157 4.61 10.80 -11.15
N LEU A 158 5.23 10.15 -10.16
CA LEU A 158 6.68 10.23 -9.95
C LEU A 158 7.44 9.68 -11.16
N LYS A 159 7.02 8.52 -11.70
CA LYS A 159 7.59 7.91 -12.91
C LYS A 159 7.37 8.81 -14.13
N ALA A 160 6.22 9.46 -14.25
CA ALA A 160 5.94 10.40 -15.32
C ALA A 160 6.83 11.66 -15.23
N ARG A 161 7.09 12.18 -14.02
CA ARG A 161 7.96 13.35 -13.85
C ARG A 161 9.45 13.02 -13.96
N TRP A 162 9.88 11.86 -13.48
CA TRP A 162 11.28 11.44 -13.49
C TRP A 162 11.47 10.20 -14.35
N ALA A 163 11.85 10.43 -15.62
CA ALA A 163 12.05 9.39 -16.63
C ALA A 163 13.05 8.29 -16.21
N ILE A 164 13.94 8.58 -15.26
CA ILE A 164 14.86 7.59 -14.70
C ILE A 164 14.18 6.50 -13.87
N LEU A 165 13.03 6.81 -13.25
CA LEU A 165 12.21 5.81 -12.55
C LEU A 165 11.42 4.92 -13.54
N ARG A 166 11.49 5.19 -14.85
CA ARG A 166 10.82 4.41 -15.91
C ARG A 166 11.67 3.29 -16.50
N ASN A 167 12.93 3.11 -16.07
CA ASN A 167 13.83 2.17 -16.72
C ASN A 167 13.36 0.70 -16.47
N GLU A 168 12.86 0.06 -17.53
CA GLU A 168 12.14 -1.23 -17.50
C GLU A 168 13.03 -2.46 -17.23
N GLY A 169 14.36 -2.32 -17.29
CA GLY A 169 15.31 -3.41 -17.07
C GLY A 169 15.39 -3.95 -15.63
N PHE A 170 14.61 -3.38 -14.71
CA PHE A 170 14.55 -3.75 -13.29
C PHE A 170 13.24 -4.49 -12.93
N TRP A 171 12.32 -4.61 -13.89
CA TRP A 171 10.95 -5.11 -13.70
C TRP A 171 10.69 -6.47 -14.38
N ARG A 172 11.72 -7.17 -14.87
CA ARG A 172 11.56 -8.57 -15.29
C ARG A 172 11.60 -9.48 -14.06
N GLY A 173 10.41 -9.80 -13.57
CA GLY A 173 10.25 -10.82 -12.53
C GLY A 173 8.82 -10.88 -12.03
N GLY A 174 7.86 -11.21 -12.90
CA GLY A 174 6.70 -11.93 -12.42
C GLY A 174 7.18 -13.32 -12.02
N PHE A 175 7.09 -13.66 -10.74
CA PHE A 175 6.68 -14.98 -10.23
C PHE A 175 6.63 -14.89 -8.70
N TRP A 176 5.48 -15.26 -8.14
CA TRP A 176 5.25 -15.38 -6.71
C TRP A 176 6.06 -16.55 -6.17
N GLU A 177 6.98 -16.28 -5.25
CA GLU A 177 7.49 -17.29 -4.32
C GLU A 177 7.30 -16.77 -2.90
N TYR A 178 6.57 -17.57 -2.11
CA TYR A 178 6.28 -17.35 -0.69
C TYR A 178 7.57 -17.26 0.15
N LEU A 179 7.56 -16.43 1.21
CA LEU A 179 7.82 -16.77 2.63
C LEU A 179 8.22 -15.53 3.47
N GLY A 180 7.85 -15.53 4.77
CA GLY A 180 8.67 -14.86 5.81
C GLY A 180 8.03 -13.86 6.79
N THR A 181 6.78 -14.09 7.21
CA THR A 181 6.02 -13.54 8.37
C THR A 181 6.35 -12.15 8.94
N VAL A 182 5.33 -11.29 8.99
CA VAL A 182 4.94 -10.62 10.24
C VAL A 182 3.77 -11.48 10.73
N ASP A 183 3.85 -12.10 11.90
CA ASP A 183 2.98 -13.25 12.23
C ASP A 183 1.51 -12.94 11.96
N SER A 184 0.85 -13.84 11.22
CA SER A 184 -0.57 -13.73 10.93
C SER A 184 -1.34 -13.63 12.25
N ASN A 185 -2.11 -12.58 12.45
CA ASN A 185 -2.84 -12.39 13.70
C ASN A 185 -4.32 -12.81 13.53
N PRO A 186 -4.79 -13.87 14.23
CA PRO A 186 -6.18 -14.30 14.16
C PRO A 186 -7.19 -13.20 14.50
N ILE A 187 -6.85 -12.31 15.44
CA ILE A 187 -7.70 -11.19 15.85
C ILE A 187 -7.92 -10.26 14.66
N TRP A 188 -6.88 -9.97 13.89
CA TRP A 188 -6.96 -9.12 12.71
C TRP A 188 -7.70 -9.77 11.55
N ASN A 189 -7.66 -11.10 11.44
CA ASN A 189 -8.49 -11.83 10.48
C ASN A 189 -9.97 -11.70 10.84
N THR A 190 -10.33 -11.94 12.10
CA THR A 190 -11.70 -11.79 12.59
C THR A 190 -12.21 -10.36 12.45
N TRP A 191 -11.41 -9.37 12.86
CA TRP A 191 -11.77 -7.96 12.75
C TRP A 191 -11.97 -7.53 11.28
N ARG A 192 -11.10 -7.98 10.37
CA ARG A 192 -11.29 -7.75 8.92
C ARG A 192 -12.61 -8.35 8.43
N ASP A 193 -12.94 -9.57 8.86
CA ASP A 193 -14.18 -10.24 8.45
C ASP A 193 -15.42 -9.51 8.96
N GLU A 194 -15.40 -9.02 10.20
CA GLU A 194 -16.47 -8.20 10.76
C GLU A 194 -16.61 -6.87 10.02
N MET A 195 -15.49 -6.20 9.74
CA MET A 195 -15.45 -4.98 8.93
C MET A 195 -16.01 -5.23 7.53
N ALA A 196 -15.56 -6.27 6.83
CA ALA A 196 -16.01 -6.58 5.47
C ALA A 196 -17.51 -6.85 5.42
N LYS A 197 -18.05 -7.60 6.39
CA LYS A 197 -19.50 -7.86 6.52
C LYS A 197 -20.28 -6.57 6.76
N SER A 198 -19.82 -5.72 7.68
CA SER A 198 -20.43 -4.42 7.95
C SER A 198 -20.45 -3.54 6.70
N MET A 199 -19.31 -3.39 6.03
CA MET A 199 -19.16 -2.66 4.77
C MET A 199 -20.13 -3.15 3.69
N TYR A 200 -20.25 -4.47 3.55
CA TYR A 200 -21.14 -5.09 2.57
C TYR A 200 -22.62 -4.85 2.88
N ASN A 201 -23.01 -4.97 4.15
CA ASN A 201 -24.39 -4.74 4.59
C ASN A 201 -24.81 -3.27 4.40
N GLU A 202 -23.95 -2.32 4.78
CA GLU A 202 -24.18 -0.89 4.51
C GLU A 202 -24.35 -0.64 3.00
N TRP A 203 -23.46 -1.21 2.18
CA TRP A 203 -23.55 -1.06 0.72
C TRP A 203 -24.82 -1.63 0.10
N ARG A 204 -25.32 -2.75 0.64
CA ARG A 204 -26.57 -3.39 0.20
C ARG A 204 -27.82 -2.74 0.78
N GLY A 205 -27.69 -1.83 1.75
CA GLY A 205 -28.81 -1.25 2.46
C GLY A 205 -29.53 -2.25 3.37
N ILE A 206 -28.81 -3.23 3.91
CA ILE A 206 -29.33 -4.23 4.83
C ILE A 206 -28.98 -3.74 6.25
N SER A 207 -29.95 -3.13 6.93
CA SER A 207 -29.86 -2.70 8.34
C SER A 207 -30.38 -3.76 9.29
#